data_AF-A0A348XU59-F1
#
_entry.id   AF-A0A348XU59-F1
#
_cell.length_a   1.000
_cell.length_b   1.000
_cell.length_c   1.000
_cell.angle_alpha   90.00
_cell.angle_beta   90.00
_cell.angle_gamma   90.00
#
_symmetry.space_group_name_H-M   'P 1'
#
loop_
_entity.id
_entity.type
_entity.pdbx_description
1 polymer ?
#
loop_
_entity_poly.entity_id
_entity_poly.type
_entity_poly.pdbx_seq_one_letter_code
_entity_poly.pdbx_strand_id
1 'polypeptide(L)'
;MPATQPQVNSITLAQYEALPEDKRVEVFDGVIYDMASPSQAHQTISMELSTLINTCIKKKKSSCRVFTAPFDVKLSDHPLTIVQPDIMVICDKNKLDGKRCNGAPDFIIELALPSMDITLICPSPR
;
A
#
# COMPACT_ATOMS: atom_id res chain seq x y z
N MET A 1 -17.79 35.52 5.72
CA MET A 1 -18.41 34.35 6.39
C MET A 1 -17.36 33.25 6.40
N PRO A 2 -16.92 32.71 7.54
CA PRO A 2 -15.99 31.61 7.53
C PRO A 2 -16.73 30.35 7.08
N ALA A 3 -16.25 29.73 6.01
CA ALA A 3 -16.77 28.47 5.53
C ALA A 3 -16.45 27.38 6.56
N THR A 4 -17.49 26.81 7.16
CA THR A 4 -17.40 25.63 8.02
C THR A 4 -16.91 24.48 7.15
N GLN A 5 -15.65 24.06 7.31
CA GLN A 5 -15.17 22.82 6.70
C GLN A 5 -16.01 21.66 7.26
N PRO A 6 -16.45 20.69 6.42
CA PRO A 6 -17.18 19.54 6.91
C PRO A 6 -16.28 18.80 7.91
N GLN A 7 -16.80 18.48 9.09
CA GLN A 7 -16.08 17.56 9.98
C GLN A 7 -16.03 16.20 9.31
N VAL A 8 -14.88 15.88 8.71
CA VAL A 8 -14.62 14.55 8.18
C VAL A 8 -14.45 13.65 9.40
N ASN A 9 -15.46 12.84 9.70
CA ASN A 9 -15.36 11.82 10.74
C ASN A 9 -14.22 10.86 10.36
N SER A 10 -13.08 11.00 11.03
CA SER A 10 -11.93 10.13 10.83
C SER A 10 -12.30 8.69 11.19
N ILE A 11 -12.09 7.74 10.28
CA ILE A 11 -12.36 6.33 10.53
C ILE A 11 -11.29 5.71 11.46
N THR A 12 -11.72 4.82 12.35
CA THR A 12 -10.85 4.02 13.23
C THR A 12 -10.46 2.70 12.56
N LEU A 13 -9.39 2.05 13.04
CA LEU A 13 -8.96 0.75 12.52
C LEU A 13 -10.09 -0.30 12.60
N ALA A 14 -10.85 -0.32 13.70
CA ALA A 14 -11.97 -1.26 13.88
C ALA A 14 -13.09 -1.05 12.85
N GLN A 15 -13.38 0.21 12.50
CA GLN A 15 -14.36 0.52 11.46
C GLN A 15 -13.83 0.17 10.07
N TYR A 16 -12.54 0.38 9.81
CA TYR A 16 -11.89 -0.04 8.57
C TYR A 16 -11.96 -1.56 8.39
N GLU A 17 -11.66 -2.33 9.44
CA GLU A 17 -11.73 -3.79 9.44
C GLU A 17 -13.16 -4.34 9.31
N ALA A 18 -14.18 -3.51 9.57
CA ALA A 18 -15.59 -3.88 9.40
C ALA A 18 -16.13 -3.57 8.00
N LEU A 19 -15.30 -3.00 7.11
CA LEU A 19 -15.70 -2.77 5.72
C LEU A 19 -15.91 -4.09 4.98
N PRO A 20 -16.80 -4.12 3.97
CA PRO A 20 -16.96 -5.29 3.10
C PRO A 20 -15.64 -5.69 2.46
N GLU A 21 -15.36 -7.00 2.38
CA GLU A 21 -14.11 -7.57 1.86
C GLU A 21 -13.89 -7.27 0.37
N ASP A 22 -14.96 -7.06 -0.39
CA ASP A 22 -14.92 -6.66 -1.80
C ASP A 22 -14.60 -5.17 -2.00
N LYS A 23 -14.58 -4.38 -0.92
CA LYS A 23 -14.31 -2.95 -1.00
C LYS A 23 -12.81 -2.67 -0.94
N ARG A 24 -12.27 -2.17 -2.04
CA ARG A 24 -10.88 -1.69 -2.10
C ARG A 24 -10.79 -0.21 -1.73
N VAL A 25 -10.22 0.09 -0.58
CA VAL A 25 -10.07 1.46 -0.07
C VAL A 25 -8.68 1.69 0.50
N GLU A 26 -8.26 2.94 0.46
CA GLU A 26 -7.14 3.46 1.26
C GLU A 26 -7.68 4.46 2.29
N VAL A 27 -6.90 4.69 3.34
CA VAL A 27 -7.19 5.68 4.37
C VAL A 27 -6.00 6.63 4.47
N PHE A 28 -6.24 7.93 4.28
CA PHE A 28 -5.25 8.98 4.51
C PHE A 28 -5.76 9.91 5.60
N ASP A 29 -5.03 9.98 6.71
CA ASP A 29 -5.36 10.82 7.86
C ASP A 29 -6.82 10.65 8.34
N GLY A 30 -7.28 9.40 8.38
CA GLY A 30 -8.63 9.01 8.79
C GLY A 30 -9.70 9.18 7.71
N VAL A 31 -9.36 9.61 6.50
CA VAL A 31 -10.29 9.81 5.39
C VAL A 31 -10.21 8.63 4.42
N ILE A 32 -11.36 8.05 4.06
CA ILE A 32 -11.44 6.90 3.14
C ILE A 32 -11.43 7.37 1.69
N TYR A 33 -10.64 6.70 0.86
CA TYR A 33 -10.60 6.87 -0.58
C TYR A 33 -10.87 5.54 -1.27
N ASP A 34 -11.86 5.52 -2.16
CA ASP A 34 -12.16 4.33 -2.96
C ASP A 34 -11.11 4.17 -4.06
N MET A 35 -10.62 2.95 -4.23
CA MET A 35 -9.67 2.64 -5.30
C MET A 35 -10.38 2.12 -6.54
N ALA A 36 -9.97 2.65 -7.70
CA ALA A 36 -10.41 2.10 -8.97
C ALA A 36 -9.84 0.69 -9.19
N SER A 37 -10.57 -0.12 -9.96
CA SER A 37 -10.05 -1.39 -10.45
C SER A 37 -8.86 -1.16 -11.39
N PRO A 38 -7.77 -1.92 -11.25
CA PRO A 38 -6.60 -1.77 -12.11
C PRO A 38 -6.92 -2.20 -13.54
N SER A 39 -6.26 -1.57 -14.51
CA SER A 39 -6.37 -1.96 -15.93
C SER A 39 -5.57 -3.22 -16.22
N GLN A 40 -5.84 -3.88 -17.36
CA GLN A 40 -5.04 -5.02 -17.81
C GLN A 40 -3.55 -4.65 -17.96
N ALA A 41 -3.25 -3.45 -18.47
CA ALA A 41 -1.87 -2.98 -18.62
C ALA A 41 -1.17 -2.84 -17.26
N HIS A 42 -1.86 -2.24 -16.27
CA HIS A 42 -1.36 -2.10 -14.90
C HIS A 42 -1.04 -3.47 -14.29
N GLN A 43 -1.94 -4.44 -14.45
CA GLN A 43 -1.74 -5.81 -13.94
C GLN A 43 -0.58 -6.54 -14.62
N THR A 44 -0.44 -6.43 -15.95
CA THR A 44 0.69 -7.02 -16.69
C THR A 44 2.02 -6.47 -16.19
N ILE A 45 2.13 -5.15 -16.05
CA ILE A 45 3.37 -4.50 -15.58
C ILE A 45 3.68 -4.91 -14.14
N SER A 46 2.67 -4.93 -13.26
CA SER A 46 2.84 -5.35 -11.86
C SER A 46 3.35 -6.79 -11.74
N MET A 47 2.82 -7.71 -12.55
CA MET A 47 3.25 -9.10 -12.58
C MET A 47 4.72 -9.27 -13.04
N GLU A 48 5.10 -8.58 -14.12
CA GLU A 48 6.48 -8.64 -14.64
C GLU A 48 7.49 -8.07 -13.64
N LEU A 49 7.21 -6.88 -13.10
CA LEU A 49 8.09 -6.21 -12.14
C LEU A 49 8.23 -7.03 -10.85
N SER A 50 7.12 -7.50 -10.28
CA SER A 50 7.15 -8.32 -9.06
C SER A 50 7.93 -9.62 -9.27
N THR A 51 7.80 -10.26 -10.44
CA THR A 51 8.56 -11.46 -10.81
C THR A 51 10.07 -11.19 -10.89
N LEU A 52 10.48 -10.09 -11.54
CA LEU A 52 11.89 -9.71 -11.64
C LEU A 52 12.50 -9.39 -10.26
N ILE A 53 11.78 -8.64 -9.43
CA ILE A 53 12.21 -8.29 -8.07
C ILE A 53 12.35 -9.56 -7.22
N ASN A 54 11.35 -10.44 -7.23
CA ASN A 54 11.38 -11.70 -6.50
C ASN A 54 12.58 -12.57 -6.91
N THR A 55 12.84 -12.65 -8.21
CA THR A 55 13.98 -13.40 -8.77
C THR A 55 15.30 -12.82 -8.28
N CYS A 56 15.44 -11.49 -8.27
CA CYS A 56 16.63 -10.80 -7.76
C CYS A 56 16.86 -11.08 -6.26
N ILE A 57 15.80 -10.97 -5.44
CA ILE A 57 15.83 -11.26 -4.00
C ILE A 57 16.31 -12.69 -3.75
N LYS A 58 15.72 -13.67 -4.45
CA LYS A 58 16.08 -15.10 -4.34
C LYS A 58 17.53 -15.34 -4.75
N LYS A 59 17.97 -14.77 -5.89
CA LYS A 59 19.36 -14.90 -6.39
C LYS A 59 20.37 -14.34 -5.41
N LYS A 60 20.06 -13.21 -4.76
CA LYS A 60 20.90 -12.58 -3.74
C LYS A 60 20.80 -13.25 -2.35
N LYS A 61 19.97 -14.28 -2.19
CA LYS A 61 19.68 -14.94 -0.89
C LYS A 61 19.27 -13.95 0.20
N SER A 62 18.57 -12.87 -0.19
CA SER A 62 18.06 -11.88 0.75
C SER A 62 16.87 -12.44 1.54
N SER A 63 16.69 -11.98 2.79
CA SER A 63 15.55 -12.34 3.64
C SER A 63 14.26 -11.60 3.29
N CYS A 64 14.33 -10.59 2.42
CA CYS A 64 13.19 -9.77 2.03
C CYS A 64 12.14 -10.56 1.24
N ARG A 65 10.91 -10.03 1.24
CA ARG A 65 9.77 -10.57 0.50
C ARG A 65 9.14 -9.47 -0.34
N VAL A 66 8.69 -9.81 -1.54
CA VAL A 66 7.86 -8.93 -2.36
C VAL A 66 6.39 -9.27 -2.14
N PHE A 67 5.56 -8.22 -2.08
CA PHE A 67 4.10 -8.29 -2.04
C PHE A 67 3.53 -7.33 -3.09
N THR A 68 2.31 -7.59 -3.54
CA THR A 68 1.60 -6.78 -4.51
C THR A 68 0.22 -6.42 -3.97
N ALA A 69 -0.37 -5.33 -4.44
CA ALA A 69 -1.76 -5.01 -4.13
C ALA A 69 -2.72 -6.13 -4.61
N PRO A 70 -3.83 -6.40 -3.89
CA PRO A 70 -4.20 -5.79 -2.61
C PRO A 70 -3.40 -6.40 -1.44
N PHE A 71 -2.71 -5.55 -0.68
CA PHE A 71 -2.10 -5.90 0.60
C PHE A 71 -1.91 -4.63 1.44
N ASP A 72 -2.48 -4.62 2.63
CA ASP A 72 -2.54 -3.42 3.46
C ASP A 72 -1.19 -3.05 4.08
N VAL A 73 -0.89 -1.75 4.08
CA VAL A 73 0.22 -1.14 4.80
C VAL A 73 -0.33 -0.09 5.76
N LYS A 74 -0.32 -0.38 7.05
CA LYS A 74 -0.72 0.57 8.09
C LYS A 74 0.48 1.42 8.52
N LEU A 75 0.45 2.71 8.21
CA LEU A 75 1.53 3.67 8.48
C LEU A 75 1.34 4.41 9.82
N SER A 76 0.09 4.61 10.24
CA SER A 76 -0.27 5.33 11.47
C SER A 76 -1.60 4.85 12.01
N ASP A 77 -1.74 4.80 13.33
CA ASP A 77 -3.02 4.54 14.01
C ASP A 77 -3.82 5.84 14.23
N HIS A 78 -3.13 6.98 14.41
CA HIS A 78 -3.74 8.27 14.80
C HIS A 78 -3.02 9.47 14.16
N PRO A 79 -3.63 10.15 13.15
CA PRO A 79 -4.82 9.69 12.44
C PRO A 79 -4.52 8.38 11.67
N LEU A 80 -5.56 7.58 11.41
CA LEU A 80 -5.39 6.29 10.75
C LEU A 80 -4.89 6.50 9.31
N THR A 81 -3.80 5.84 8.96
CA THR A 81 -3.29 5.85 7.58
C THR A 81 -2.99 4.42 7.16
N ILE A 82 -3.76 3.93 6.18
CA ILE A 82 -3.62 2.60 5.56
C ILE A 82 -3.57 2.78 4.06
N VAL A 83 -2.55 2.26 3.41
CA VAL A 83 -2.35 2.35 1.96
C VAL A 83 -2.15 0.96 1.35
N GLN A 84 -2.34 0.82 0.04
CA GLN A 84 -2.13 -0.42 -0.71
C GLN A 84 -1.22 -0.17 -1.92
N PRO A 85 0.11 -0.04 -1.72
CA PRO A 85 1.03 0.16 -2.82
C PRO A 85 0.97 -0.97 -3.85
N ASP A 86 1.16 -0.65 -5.13
CA ASP A 86 1.08 -1.66 -6.19
C ASP A 86 2.08 -2.80 -6.00
N ILE A 87 3.32 -2.47 -5.64
CA ILE A 87 4.37 -3.43 -5.28
C ILE A 87 5.14 -2.91 -4.08
N MET A 88 5.44 -3.80 -3.14
CA MET A 88 6.22 -3.48 -1.95
C MET A 88 7.23 -4.58 -1.60
N VAL A 89 8.39 -4.18 -1.10
CA VAL A 89 9.43 -5.07 -0.58
C VAL A 89 9.58 -4.85 0.91
N ILE A 90 9.49 -5.94 1.66
CA ILE A 90 9.55 -5.94 3.12
C ILE A 90 10.67 -6.90 3.56
N CYS A 91 11.67 -6.34 4.23
CA CYS A 91 12.86 -7.04 4.72
C CYS A 91 12.72 -7.42 6.19
N ASP A 92 12.11 -6.54 6.99
CA ASP A 92 11.76 -6.82 8.38
C ASP A 92 10.42 -7.55 8.50
N LYS A 93 10.49 -8.85 8.80
CA LYS A 93 9.31 -9.70 8.95
C LYS A 93 8.49 -9.37 10.19
N ASN A 94 9.04 -8.66 11.17
CA ASN A 94 8.29 -8.25 12.37
C ASN A 94 7.20 -7.23 12.05
N LYS A 95 7.27 -6.56 10.89
CA LYS A 95 6.21 -5.70 10.39
C LYS A 95 4.98 -6.49 9.91
N LEU A 96 5.10 -7.80 9.66
CA LEU A 96 4.02 -8.61 9.10
C LEU A 96 3.24 -9.32 10.22
N ASP A 97 1.93 -9.10 10.28
CA ASP A 97 1.03 -9.75 11.26
C ASP A 97 0.15 -10.87 10.67
N GLY A 98 0.38 -11.21 9.40
CA GLY A 98 -0.39 -12.19 8.64
C GLY A 98 -1.62 -11.61 7.94
N LYS A 99 -2.06 -10.40 8.30
CA LYS A 99 -3.12 -9.65 7.61
C LYS A 99 -2.58 -8.48 6.79
N ARG A 100 -1.54 -7.81 7.30
CA ARG A 100 -1.00 -6.56 6.76
C ARG A 100 0.47 -6.35 7.12
N CYS A 101 1.05 -5.27 6.59
CA CYS A 101 2.29 -4.67 7.04
C CYS A 101 2.00 -3.52 8.03
N ASN A 102 2.59 -3.57 9.22
CA ASN A 102 2.50 -2.53 10.25
C ASN A 102 3.79 -1.71 10.26
N GLY A 103 3.76 -0.58 9.57
CA GLY A 103 4.91 0.29 9.32
C GLY A 103 5.30 0.34 7.85
N ALA A 104 6.21 1.27 7.52
CA ALA A 104 6.65 1.47 6.15
C ALA A 104 7.41 0.24 5.60
N PRO A 105 7.09 -0.23 4.38
CA PRO A 105 7.92 -1.17 3.64
C PRO A 105 9.32 -0.59 3.40
N ASP A 106 10.28 -1.44 3.05
CA ASP A 106 11.65 -1.02 2.76
C ASP A 106 11.78 -0.38 1.37
N PHE A 107 10.86 -0.71 0.46
CA PHE A 107 10.78 -0.14 -0.88
C PHE A 107 9.36 -0.33 -1.43
N ILE A 108 8.85 0.68 -2.14
CA ILE A 108 7.56 0.59 -2.82
C ILE A 108 7.67 1.09 -4.27
N ILE A 109 6.79 0.55 -5.12
CA ILE A 109 6.59 0.99 -6.49
C ILE A 109 5.10 1.26 -6.67
N GLU A 110 4.78 2.42 -7.23
CA GLU A 110 3.44 2.78 -7.69
C GLU A 110 3.42 2.91 -9.21
N LEU A 111 2.36 2.38 -9.84
CA LEU A 111 2.14 2.43 -11.28
C LEU A 111 1.04 3.45 -11.57
N ALA A 112 1.42 4.67 -11.94
CA ALA A 112 0.47 5.75 -12.22
C ALA A 112 0.05 5.80 -13.70
N LEU A 113 -1.26 5.91 -13.96
CA LEU A 113 -1.83 6.20 -15.28
C LEU A 113 -2.42 7.63 -15.26
N PRO A 114 -2.02 8.48 -16.21
CA PRO A 114 -2.22 8.25 -17.65
C PRO A 114 -0.94 8.03 -18.49
N SER A 115 0.25 8.18 -17.91
CA SER A 115 1.54 8.26 -18.63
C SER A 115 2.42 7.01 -18.55
N MET A 116 1.98 5.93 -17.89
CA MET A 116 2.85 4.79 -17.55
C MET A 116 4.07 5.23 -16.73
N ASP A 117 3.88 6.18 -15.81
CA ASP A 117 4.95 6.62 -14.92
C ASP A 117 5.11 5.62 -13.78
N ILE A 118 6.33 5.11 -13.64
CA ILE A 118 6.73 4.25 -12.52
C ILE A 118 7.34 5.15 -11.45
N THR A 119 6.67 5.26 -10.31
CA THR A 119 7.20 6.01 -9.17
C THR A 119 7.86 5.06 -8.18
N LEU A 120 9.15 5.26 -7.93
CA LEU A 120 9.92 4.49 -6.95
C LEU A 120 10.09 5.31 -5.68
N ILE A 121 9.66 4.75 -4.54
CA ILE A 121 9.81 5.40 -3.25
C ILE A 121 10.61 4.47 -2.35
N CYS A 122 11.73 4.99 -1.83
CA CYS A 122 12.58 4.31 -0.85
C CYS A 122 12.40 5.01 0.50
N PRO A 123 11.60 4.45 1.42
CA PRO A 123 11.39 5.06 2.73
C PRO A 123 12.70 5.12 3.50
N SER A 124 13.05 6.29 4.04
CA SER A 124 14.27 6.43 4.83
C SER A 124 14.20 5.50 6.07
N PRO A 125 15.26 4.75 6.40
CA PRO A 125 15.33 4.06 7.68
C PRO A 125 15.35 5.13 8.78
N ARG A 126 14.30 5.16 9.61
CA ARG A 126 14.33 5.89 10.88
C ARG A 126 14.97 5.02 11.95
#